data_AF-A0A8C2RUU8-F1
#
_entry.id   AF-A0A8C2RUU8-F1
#
_cell.length_a   1.000
_cell.length_b   1.000
_cell.length_c   1.000
_cell.angle_alpha   90.00
_cell.angle_beta   90.00
_cell.angle_gamma   90.00
#
_symmetry.space_group_name_H-M   'P 1'
#
loop_
_entity.id
_entity.type
_entity.pdbx_description
1 polymer ?
#
loop_
_entity_poly.entity_id
_entity_poly.type
_entity_poly.pdbx_seq_one_letter_code
_entity_poly.pdbx_strand_id
1 'polypeptide(L)'
;VKVKSLSRVNMFVEGFHDAILLYVLALREVLRAGYSKKDGGKIIQQTWNRTFEGIAGQVSIDANGDRYGDFSVIAMTDTEAGTQEVIGDYFGKEGRFEMRPNVKYPWGPLKLRIDETRMVEHTNSSPCKACKFRDLIRSVFHHLQYPYNTGVIQWLLF
;
A
#
# COMPACT_ATOMS: atom_id res chain seq x y z
N VAL A 1 -7.61 -24.71 0.65
CA VAL A 1 -8.81 -23.84 0.71
C VAL A 1 -8.45 -22.49 0.08
N LYS A 2 -9.31 -21.98 -0.80
CA LYS A 2 -9.19 -20.80 -1.67
C LYS A 2 -8.15 -19.75 -1.22
N VAL A 3 -7.04 -19.67 -1.98
CA VAL A 3 -6.46 -18.36 -2.33
C VAL A 3 -7.66 -17.52 -2.76
N LYS A 4 -7.93 -16.40 -2.07
CA LYS A 4 -8.93 -15.43 -2.52
C LYS A 4 -8.71 -15.31 -4.02
N SER A 5 -9.72 -15.72 -4.81
CA SER A 5 -9.62 -15.56 -6.25
C SER A 5 -9.07 -14.18 -6.48
N LEU A 6 -8.02 -14.04 -7.29
CA LEU A 6 -7.70 -12.78 -7.93
C LEU A 6 -8.97 -12.40 -8.68
N SER A 7 -9.91 -11.80 -7.96
CA SER A 7 -11.08 -11.16 -8.49
C SER A 7 -10.50 -10.21 -9.51
N ARG A 8 -11.02 -10.34 -10.73
CA ARG A 8 -10.59 -9.70 -11.97
C ARG A 8 -10.78 -8.18 -11.88
N VAL A 9 -10.19 -7.57 -10.88
CA VAL A 9 -10.31 -6.18 -10.49
C VAL A 9 -8.87 -5.71 -10.37
N ASN A 10 -8.53 -4.83 -11.28
CA ASN A 10 -7.21 -4.27 -11.43
C ASN A 10 -7.15 -2.98 -10.61
N MET A 11 -6.01 -2.65 -9.99
CA MET A 11 -5.82 -1.41 -9.24
C MET A 11 -6.28 -0.18 -10.04
N PHE A 12 -6.15 -0.20 -11.37
CA PHE A 12 -6.65 0.89 -12.22
C PHE A 12 -8.17 1.03 -12.19
N VAL A 13 -8.93 -0.07 -12.18
CA VAL A 13 -10.40 -0.04 -12.15
C VAL A 13 -10.88 0.50 -10.81
N GLU A 14 -10.26 0.06 -9.71
CA GLU A 14 -10.53 0.57 -8.37
C GLU A 14 -10.15 2.05 -8.26
N GLY A 15 -8.99 2.43 -8.79
CA GLY A 15 -8.51 3.80 -8.81
C GLY A 15 -9.46 4.75 -9.54
N PHE A 16 -9.99 4.36 -10.70
CA PHE A 16 -10.97 5.19 -11.43
C PHE A 16 -12.30 5.29 -10.69
N HIS A 17 -12.78 4.19 -10.10
CA HIS A 17 -13.99 4.21 -9.27
C HIS A 17 -13.83 5.20 -8.10
N ASP A 18 -12.72 5.10 -7.37
CA ASP A 18 -12.45 5.92 -6.20
C ASP A 18 -12.16 7.39 -6.58
N ALA A 19 -11.62 7.65 -7.77
CA ALA A 19 -11.43 9.01 -8.29
C ALA A 19 -12.77 9.74 -8.50
N ILE A 20 -13.80 9.04 -8.99
CA ILE A 20 -15.15 9.63 -9.16
C ILE A 20 -15.78 9.93 -7.79
N LEU A 21 -15.66 9.01 -6.83
CA LEU A 21 -16.09 9.24 -5.44
C LEU A 21 -15.41 10.48 -4.84
N LEU A 22 -14.08 10.56 -4.96
CA LEU A 22 -13.29 11.70 -4.48
C LEU A 22 -13.75 13.01 -5.13
N TYR A 23 -13.99 13.01 -6.45
CA TYR A 23 -14.51 14.17 -7.16
C TYR A 23 -15.88 14.61 -6.64
N VAL A 24 -16.82 13.69 -6.44
CA VAL A 24 -18.16 14.00 -5.93
C VAL A 24 -18.09 14.58 -4.51
N LEU A 25 -17.26 13.99 -3.65
CA LEU A 25 -17.05 14.48 -2.29
C LEU A 25 -16.42 15.88 -2.27
N ALA A 26 -15.48 16.18 -3.18
CA ALA A 26 -14.88 17.50 -3.29
C ALA A 26 -15.86 18.53 -3.87
N LEU A 27 -16.57 18.16 -4.95
CA LEU A 27 -17.55 19.01 -5.60
C LEU A 27 -18.68 19.41 -4.64
N ARG A 28 -19.14 18.49 -3.79
CA ARG A 28 -20.15 18.77 -2.76
C ARG A 28 -19.72 19.92 -1.83
N GLU A 29 -18.47 19.91 -1.36
CA GLU A 29 -17.95 20.96 -0.48
C GLU A 29 -17.78 22.29 -1.22
N VAL A 30 -17.30 22.25 -2.47
CA VAL A 30 -17.18 23.44 -3.33
C VAL A 30 -18.54 24.10 -3.56
N LEU A 31 -19.58 23.31 -3.85
CA LEU A 31 -20.95 23.82 -4.03
C LEU A 31 -21.53 24.40 -2.73
N ARG A 32 -21.28 23.75 -1.57
CA ARG A 32 -21.69 24.28 -0.26
C ARG A 32 -21.02 25.61 0.08
N ALA A 33 -19.80 25.83 -0.40
CA ALA A 33 -19.07 27.08 -0.23
C ALA A 33 -19.48 28.18 -1.24
N GLY A 34 -20.49 27.94 -2.08
CA GLY A 34 -21.03 28.93 -3.03
C GLY A 34 -20.25 29.03 -4.35
N TYR A 35 -19.29 28.12 -4.58
CA TYR A 35 -18.59 28.02 -5.85
C TYR A 35 -19.35 27.10 -6.82
N SER A 36 -18.87 27.00 -8.05
CA SER A 36 -19.46 26.19 -9.11
C SER A 36 -18.59 25.00 -9.49
N LYS A 37 -19.16 24.06 -10.24
CA LYS A 37 -18.40 22.94 -10.85
C LYS A 37 -17.31 23.39 -11.84
N LYS A 38 -17.30 24.66 -12.25
CA LYS A 38 -16.27 25.23 -13.15
C LYS A 38 -15.02 25.67 -12.38
N ASP A 39 -15.09 25.79 -11.06
CA ASP A 39 -13.98 26.20 -10.20
C ASP A 39 -13.03 25.01 -9.94
N GLY A 40 -12.43 24.50 -11.01
CA GLY A 40 -11.60 23.28 -10.99
C GLY A 40 -10.47 23.33 -9.95
N GLY A 41 -9.81 24.47 -9.80
CA GLY A 41 -8.77 24.65 -8.77
C GLY A 41 -9.30 24.48 -7.34
N LYS A 42 -10.52 24.95 -7.06
CA LYS A 42 -11.17 24.76 -5.74
C LYS A 42 -11.56 23.31 -5.53
N ILE A 43 -12.02 22.62 -6.58
CA ILE A 43 -12.34 21.18 -6.51
C ILE A 43 -11.08 20.39 -6.18
N ILE A 44 -9.98 20.63 -6.90
CA ILE A 44 -8.71 19.92 -6.68
C ILE A 44 -8.14 20.22 -5.28
N GLN A 45 -8.22 21.47 -4.80
CA GLN A 45 -7.83 21.77 -3.42
C GLN A 45 -8.65 20.99 -2.38
N GLN A 46 -9.93 20.74 -2.66
CA GLN A 46 -10.79 19.94 -1.78
C GLN A 46 -10.53 18.42 -1.86
N THR A 47 -9.80 17.92 -2.86
CA THR A 47 -9.40 16.52 -2.93
C THR A 47 -8.13 16.22 -2.14
N TRP A 48 -7.28 17.21 -1.90
CA TRP A 48 -6.01 17.05 -1.19
C TRP A 48 -6.20 16.88 0.32
N ASN A 49 -5.23 16.22 0.96
CA ASN A 49 -5.19 15.98 2.41
C ASN A 49 -6.50 15.39 2.96
N ARG A 50 -7.04 14.38 2.26
CA ARG A 50 -8.34 13.77 2.56
C ARG A 50 -8.23 12.26 2.62
N THR A 51 -8.98 11.66 3.54
CA THR A 51 -9.17 10.21 3.63
C THR A 51 -10.65 9.88 3.43
N PHE A 52 -10.94 8.87 2.63
CA PHE A 52 -12.30 8.37 2.37
C PHE A 52 -12.31 6.85 2.15
N GLU A 53 -13.49 6.23 2.22
CA GLU A 53 -13.65 4.80 1.96
C GLU A 53 -13.88 4.56 0.46
N GLY A 54 -12.97 3.82 -0.17
CA GLY A 54 -13.06 3.37 -1.55
C GLY A 54 -13.65 1.96 -1.68
N ILE A 55 -13.72 1.43 -2.90
CA ILE A 55 -14.31 0.10 -3.15
C ILE A 55 -13.46 -1.05 -2.59
N ALA A 56 -12.14 -0.85 -2.55
CA ALA A 56 -11.15 -1.84 -2.09
C ALA A 56 -10.56 -1.50 -0.72
N GLY A 57 -11.17 -0.55 0.01
CA GLY A 57 -10.73 -0.10 1.32
C GLY A 57 -10.42 1.40 1.35
N GLN A 58 -9.76 1.83 2.42
CA GLN A 58 -9.47 3.24 2.66
C GLN A 58 -8.52 3.83 1.62
N VAL A 59 -8.82 5.04 1.16
CA VAL A 59 -7.99 5.84 0.26
C VAL A 59 -7.60 7.13 0.96
N SER A 60 -6.30 7.40 1.04
CA SER A 60 -5.77 8.64 1.61
C SER A 60 -4.97 9.41 0.56
N ILE A 61 -5.30 10.68 0.39
CA ILE A 61 -4.61 11.64 -0.49
C ILE A 61 -3.82 12.59 0.40
N ASP A 62 -2.55 12.81 0.08
CA ASP A 62 -1.70 13.71 0.84
C ASP A 62 -1.94 15.19 0.51
N ALA A 63 -1.18 16.07 1.16
CA ALA A 63 -1.25 17.51 0.93
C ALA A 63 -0.74 17.96 -0.46
N ASN A 64 -0.04 17.10 -1.20
CA ASN A 64 0.42 17.36 -2.58
C ASN A 64 -0.59 16.83 -3.63
N GLY A 65 -1.64 16.13 -3.21
CA GLY A 65 -2.64 15.55 -4.10
C GLY A 65 -2.32 14.13 -4.56
N ASP A 66 -1.31 13.49 -3.99
CA ASP A 66 -0.89 12.14 -4.33
C ASP A 66 -1.45 11.12 -3.34
N ARG A 67 -1.97 10.00 -3.84
CA ARG A 67 -2.43 8.89 -3.00
C ARG A 67 -1.28 8.29 -2.19
N TYR A 68 -1.53 7.96 -0.93
CA TYR A 68 -0.68 7.06 -0.14
C TYR A 68 -0.90 5.62 -0.61
N GLY A 69 0.20 4.94 -0.97
CA GLY A 69 0.16 3.54 -1.39
C GLY A 69 0.23 2.62 -0.19
N ASP A 70 -0.84 1.86 0.03
CA ASP A 70 -0.87 0.75 0.98
C ASP A 70 -0.54 -0.54 0.23
N PHE A 71 0.35 -1.35 0.78
CA PHE A 71 0.86 -2.54 0.10
C PHE A 71 0.84 -3.75 1.02
N SER A 72 0.53 -4.92 0.47
CA SER A 72 0.64 -6.19 1.19
C SER A 72 1.81 -7.01 0.66
N VAL A 73 2.54 -7.65 1.56
CA VAL A 73 3.58 -8.63 1.19
C VAL A 73 2.94 -10.01 1.21
N ILE A 74 3.04 -10.73 0.10
CA ILE A 74 2.60 -12.12 -0.02
C ILE A 74 3.83 -13.02 -0.01
N ALA A 75 3.78 -14.10 0.76
CA ALA A 75 4.81 -15.13 0.74
C ALA A 75 4.17 -16.52 0.75
N MET A 76 4.95 -17.51 0.31
CA MET A 76 4.56 -18.91 0.37
C MET A 76 4.72 -19.42 1.80
N THR A 77 3.63 -19.73 2.50
CA THR A 77 3.65 -20.18 3.91
C THR A 77 3.64 -21.70 4.04
N ASP A 78 3.25 -22.42 2.98
CA ASP A 78 3.36 -23.86 2.85
C ASP A 78 4.04 -24.19 1.51
N THR A 79 5.27 -24.69 1.57
CA THR A 79 6.07 -25.00 0.38
C THR A 79 5.66 -26.29 -0.31
N GLU A 80 5.02 -27.23 0.39
CA GLU A 80 4.57 -28.49 -0.19
C GLU A 80 3.25 -28.30 -0.93
N ALA A 81 2.32 -27.53 -0.35
CA ALA A 81 1.05 -27.20 -0.99
C ALA A 81 1.15 -25.99 -1.95
N GLY A 82 2.24 -25.22 -1.87
CA GLY A 82 2.40 -23.95 -2.61
C GLY A 82 1.46 -22.84 -2.12
N THR A 83 0.97 -22.92 -0.88
CA THR A 83 0.01 -21.96 -0.32
C THR A 83 0.67 -20.60 -0.15
N GLN A 84 0.05 -19.55 -0.68
CA GLN A 84 0.48 -18.16 -0.56
C GLN A 84 -0.47 -17.38 0.34
N GLU A 85 0.09 -16.64 1.28
CA GLU A 85 -0.66 -15.82 2.24
C GLU A 85 -0.04 -14.42 2.37
N VAL A 86 -0.88 -13.44 2.70
CA VAL A 86 -0.39 -12.10 3.08
C VAL A 86 0.27 -12.21 4.44
N ILE A 87 1.55 -11.84 4.51
CA ILE A 87 2.38 -12.01 5.70
C ILE A 87 2.59 -10.69 6.47
N GLY A 88 2.32 -9.56 5.83
CA GLY A 88 2.45 -8.23 6.41
C GLY A 88 1.90 -7.16 5.48
N ASP A 89 1.60 -6.01 6.06
CA ASP A 89 1.01 -4.85 5.39
C ASP A 89 1.85 -3.60 5.66
N TYR A 90 2.07 -2.80 4.64
CA TYR A 90 2.64 -1.46 4.74
C TYR A 90 1.53 -0.44 4.57
N PHE A 91 1.41 0.45 5.55
CA PHE A 91 0.46 1.55 5.53
C PHE A 91 1.19 2.83 5.12
N GLY A 92 0.89 3.33 3.92
CA GLY A 92 1.63 4.41 3.28
C GLY A 92 1.49 5.75 3.98
N LYS A 93 0.33 6.00 4.62
CA LYS A 93 0.05 7.23 5.35
C LYS A 93 0.86 7.32 6.64
N GLU A 94 0.94 6.22 7.38
CA GLU A 94 1.68 6.10 8.64
C GLU A 94 3.17 5.78 8.41
N GLY A 95 3.54 5.33 7.20
CA GLY A 95 4.91 4.95 6.87
C GLY A 95 5.40 3.72 7.63
N ARG A 96 4.48 2.85 8.08
CA ARG A 96 4.77 1.73 8.96
C ARG A 96 4.49 0.39 8.27
N PHE A 97 5.32 -0.60 8.57
CA PHE A 97 5.11 -1.97 8.14
C PHE A 97 4.80 -2.85 9.33
N GLU A 98 3.72 -3.62 9.22
CA GLU A 98 3.23 -4.48 10.28
C GLU A 98 3.14 -5.92 9.79
N MET A 99 3.78 -6.83 10.53
CA MET A 99 3.68 -8.26 10.29
C MET A 99 2.33 -8.78 10.80
N ARG A 100 1.67 -9.66 10.04
CA ARG A 100 0.38 -10.22 10.47
C ARG A 100 0.57 -11.26 11.58
N PRO A 101 -0.10 -11.12 12.74
CA PRO A 101 0.20 -11.90 13.94
C PRO A 101 -0.08 -13.41 13.83
N ASN A 102 -0.84 -13.87 12.82
CA ASN A 102 -1.33 -15.24 12.73
C ASN A 102 -0.77 -16.02 11.51
N VAL A 103 0.38 -15.61 10.98
CA VAL A 103 0.95 -16.23 9.78
C VAL A 103 2.17 -17.07 10.15
N LYS A 104 2.18 -18.33 9.68
CA LYS A 104 3.35 -19.22 9.85
C LYS A 104 4.42 -18.81 8.84
N TYR A 105 5.48 -18.18 9.32
CA TYR A 105 6.59 -17.79 8.46
C TYR A 105 7.47 -19.00 8.15
N PRO A 106 7.77 -19.27 6.86
CA PRO A 106 8.58 -20.42 6.47
C PRO A 106 10.05 -20.32 6.93
N TRP A 107 10.51 -19.13 7.32
CA TRP A 107 11.87 -18.89 7.87
C TRP A 107 11.94 -18.85 9.40
N GLY A 108 10.82 -19.08 10.10
CA GLY A 108 10.74 -19.07 11.56
C GLY A 108 10.71 -17.66 12.19
N PRO A 109 10.27 -17.55 13.47
CA PRO A 109 10.03 -16.26 14.14
C PRO A 109 11.29 -15.44 14.45
N LEU A 110 12.48 -16.06 14.42
CA LEU A 110 13.74 -15.47 14.90
C LEU A 110 14.60 -14.78 13.82
N LYS A 111 14.18 -14.77 12.55
CA LYS A 111 15.02 -14.26 11.43
C LYS A 111 14.59 -12.92 10.81
N LEU A 112 13.39 -12.43 11.11
CA LEU A 112 12.99 -11.08 10.69
C LEU A 112 13.35 -10.09 11.79
N ARG A 113 14.57 -9.55 11.72
CA ARG A 113 14.91 -8.35 12.48
C ARG A 113 14.43 -7.16 11.65
N ILE A 114 13.29 -6.58 12.03
CA ILE A 114 12.89 -5.28 11.53
C ILE A 114 13.89 -4.28 12.13
N ASP A 115 14.78 -3.76 11.31
CA ASP A 115 15.65 -2.66 11.72
C ASP A 115 14.83 -1.35 11.65
N GLU A 116 14.21 -1.00 12.78
CA GLU A 116 13.40 0.21 12.94
C GLU A 116 14.22 1.49 12.67
N THR A 117 15.55 1.46 12.89
CA THR A 117 16.40 2.65 12.70
C THR A 117 16.55 3.06 11.24
N ARG A 118 16.44 2.10 10.31
CA ARG A 118 16.46 2.36 8.85
C ARG A 118 15.15 2.88 8.27
N MET A 119 14.03 2.77 9.00
CA MET A 119 12.75 3.31 8.54
C MET A 119 12.69 4.84 8.65
N VAL A 120 13.42 5.40 9.62
CA VAL A 120 13.40 6.83 9.96
C VAL A 120 14.26 7.68 9.01
N GLU A 121 15.36 7.14 8.47
CA GLU A 121 16.31 7.90 7.63
C GLU A 121 15.75 8.31 6.25
N HIS A 122 14.77 7.60 5.69
CA HIS A 122 14.29 7.83 4.32
C HIS A 122 13.10 8.81 4.24
N THR A 123 12.90 9.61 5.28
CA THR A 123 11.73 10.47 5.43
C THR A 123 11.74 11.68 4.50
N ASN A 124 12.90 12.17 4.03
CA ASN A 124 12.98 13.55 3.52
C ASN A 124 13.56 13.81 2.10
N SER A 125 13.87 12.82 1.25
CA SER A 125 14.53 13.14 -0.04
C SER A 125 14.14 12.35 -1.30
N SER A 126 13.26 11.34 -1.23
CA SER A 126 12.85 10.56 -2.40
C SER A 126 11.50 11.04 -2.99
N PRO A 127 11.44 11.52 -4.25
CA PRO A 127 10.20 11.93 -4.93
C PRO A 127 9.19 10.80 -5.12
N CYS A 128 9.64 9.55 -5.05
CA CYS A 128 8.84 8.37 -5.27
C CYS A 128 8.41 7.74 -3.94
N LYS A 129 7.12 7.86 -3.59
CA LYS A 129 6.53 7.17 -2.42
C LYS A 129 6.64 5.64 -2.51
N ALA A 130 6.58 5.08 -3.72
CA ALA A 130 6.80 3.65 -3.96
C ALA A 130 8.25 3.21 -3.67
N CYS A 131 9.24 4.11 -3.76
CA CYS A 131 10.63 3.78 -3.41
C CYS A 131 10.79 3.56 -1.91
N LYS A 132 10.03 4.29 -1.08
CA LYS A 132 10.03 4.09 0.39
C LYS A 132 9.63 2.66 0.75
N PHE A 133 8.60 2.12 0.08
CA PHE A 133 8.20 0.72 0.26
C PHE A 133 9.30 -0.24 -0.19
N ARG A 134 9.88 -0.05 -1.39
CA ARG A 134 10.96 -0.91 -1.90
C ARG A 134 12.16 -0.96 -0.93
N ASP A 135 12.56 0.19 -0.42
CA ASP A 135 13.75 0.30 0.43
C ASP A 135 13.47 -0.24 1.84
N LEU A 136 12.24 -0.08 2.35
CA LEU A 136 11.76 -0.73 3.57
C LEU A 136 11.78 -2.25 3.47
N ILE A 137 11.22 -2.80 2.39
CA ILE A 137 11.26 -4.22 2.10
C ILE A 137 12.70 -4.73 2.05
N ARG A 138 13.60 -3.98 1.39
CA ARG A 138 15.03 -4.33 1.41
C ARG A 138 15.62 -4.35 2.81
N SER A 139 15.23 -3.43 3.70
CA SER A 139 15.71 -3.40 5.09
C SER A 139 15.19 -4.60 5.90
N VAL A 140 13.89 -4.87 5.84
CA VAL A 140 13.21 -5.96 6.57
C VAL A 140 13.71 -7.33 6.14
N PHE A 141 13.99 -7.50 4.84
CA PHE A 141 14.38 -8.79 4.26
C PHE A 141 15.88 -8.88 3.91
N HIS A 142 16.71 -7.92 4.33
CA HIS A 142 18.16 -7.89 4.01
C HIS A 142 18.94 -9.10 4.54
N HIS A 143 18.46 -9.72 5.62
CA HIS A 143 19.06 -10.93 6.21
C HIS A 143 18.50 -12.24 5.65
N LEU A 144 17.54 -12.19 4.72
CA LEU A 144 17.16 -13.34 3.91
C LEU A 144 18.11 -13.47 2.71
N GLN A 145 19.39 -13.67 3.00
CA GLN A 145 20.39 -14.01 2.00
C GLN A 145 20.20 -15.49 1.65
N TYR A 146 19.24 -15.77 0.76
CA TYR A 146 19.03 -17.11 0.26
C TYR A 146 20.07 -17.45 -0.81
N PRO A 147 20.68 -18.65 -0.77
CA PRO A 147 21.47 -19.14 -1.90
C PRO A 147 20.58 -19.18 -3.13
N TYR A 148 21.17 -18.89 -4.29
CA TYR A 148 20.60 -18.63 -5.61
C TYR A 148 19.64 -19.70 -6.22
N ASN A 149 19.06 -20.63 -5.44
CA ASN A 149 18.42 -21.83 -5.98
C ASN A 149 17.00 -22.16 -5.52
N THR A 150 16.27 -21.23 -4.88
CA THR A 150 14.84 -21.44 -4.59
C THR A 150 14.04 -20.17 -4.88
N GLY A 151 13.37 -20.14 -6.03
CA GLY A 151 12.56 -19.01 -6.51
C GLY A 151 11.25 -18.81 -5.73
N VAL A 152 11.31 -18.37 -4.48
CA VAL A 152 10.13 -18.32 -3.57
C VAL A 152 9.72 -16.89 -3.17
N ILE A 153 10.25 -15.84 -3.80
CA ILE A 153 9.75 -14.47 -3.59
C ILE A 153 9.21 -13.93 -4.91
N GLN A 154 7.94 -14.23 -5.17
CA GLN A 154 7.20 -13.51 -6.21
C GLN A 154 6.76 -12.19 -5.61
N TRP A 155 7.47 -11.12 -5.97
CA TRP A 155 7.07 -9.75 -5.68
C TRP A 155 5.77 -9.45 -6.43
N LEU A 156 4.61 -9.65 -5.80
CA LEU A 156 3.40 -8.98 -6.27
C LEU A 156 3.48 -7.52 -5.81
N LEU A 157 4.21 -6.73 -6.58
CA LEU A 157 3.95 -5.30 -6.72
C LEU A 157 2.80 -5.18 -7.71
N PHE A 158 1.62 -4.81 -7.22
CA PHE A 158 0.57 -4.19 -8.02
C PHE A 158 0.26 -2.84 -7.41
#